data_AF-A0A9W4CPD0-F1
#
_entry.id   AF-A0A9W4CPD0-F1
#
_cell.length_a   1.000
_cell.length_b   1.000
_cell.length_c   1.000
_cell.angle_alpha   90.00
_cell.angle_beta   90.00
_cell.angle_gamma   90.00
#
_symmetry.space_group_name_H-M   'P 1'
#
loop_
_entity.id
_entity.type
_entity.pdbx_description
1 polymer ?
#
loop_
_entity_poly.entity_id
_entity_poly.type
_entity_poly.pdbx_seq_one_letter_code
_entity_poly.pdbx_strand_id
1 'polypeptide(L)'
;MQKFSVYRNDTGLVGIIRTDTFDLKPALVVPNGDKIVSLVLECESPPLRKDATGAIRVGNSRVLLELVIRGFQDGASPETIVQRYSTLSLSDVYITIGYYLRHQQEIESYLNEREQLAESVHQRFSEIQPDLSLIRSRLLAQQTP
;
A
#
# COMPACT_ATOMS: atom_id res chain seq x y z
N MET A 1 7.53 -24.27 -46.40
CA MET A 1 8.93 -24.47 -45.97
C MET A 1 9.22 -23.42 -44.92
N GLN A 2 9.56 -23.83 -43.70
CA GLN A 2 9.85 -22.92 -42.58
C GLN A 2 11.34 -22.54 -42.63
N LYS A 3 11.65 -21.24 -42.54
CA LYS A 3 13.00 -20.68 -42.69
C LYS A 3 13.56 -20.33 -41.30
N PHE A 4 14.79 -20.75 -41.05
CA PHE A 4 15.49 -20.56 -39.77
C PHE A 4 16.81 -19.85 -40.04
N SER A 5 17.20 -18.94 -39.14
CA SER A 5 18.49 -18.28 -39.18
C SER A 5 19.27 -18.56 -37.90
N VAL A 6 20.53 -18.96 -38.06
CA VAL A 6 21.46 -19.26 -36.98
C VAL A 6 22.33 -18.04 -36.74
N TYR A 7 22.46 -17.60 -35.49
CA TYR A 7 23.34 -16.49 -35.12
C TYR A 7 24.19 -16.85 -33.90
N ARG A 8 25.32 -16.17 -33.73
CA ARG A 8 26.20 -16.31 -32.56
C ARG A 8 26.17 -14.99 -31.79
N ASN A 9 25.86 -15.03 -30.50
CA ASN A 9 25.84 -13.84 -29.67
C ASN A 9 27.24 -13.49 -29.14
N ASP A 10 27.36 -12.33 -28.49
CA ASP A 10 28.63 -11.78 -28.01
C ASP A 10 29.30 -12.62 -26.89
N THR A 11 28.54 -13.56 -26.32
CA THR A 11 29.03 -14.58 -25.37
C THR A 11 29.49 -15.88 -26.05
N GLY A 12 29.45 -15.96 -27.38
CA GLY A 12 29.84 -17.12 -28.18
C GLY A 12 28.77 -18.20 -28.35
N LEU A 13 27.57 -18.01 -27.78
CA LEU A 13 26.46 -18.95 -27.84
C LEU A 13 25.73 -18.85 -29.18
N VAL A 14 25.41 -20.01 -29.76
CA VAL A 14 24.72 -20.12 -31.06
C VAL A 14 23.22 -20.28 -30.82
N GLY A 15 22.43 -19.30 -31.28
CA GLY A 15 20.97 -19.31 -31.25
C GLY A 15 20.36 -19.59 -32.62
N ILE A 16 19.17 -20.19 -32.65
CA ILE A 16 18.38 -20.42 -33.88
C ILE A 16 17.05 -19.70 -33.72
N ILE A 17 16.73 -18.79 -34.64
CA ILE A 17 15.43 -18.12 -34.69
C ILE A 17 14.67 -18.52 -35.95
N ARG A 18 13.35 -18.72 -35.83
CA ARG A 18 12.44 -18.82 -36.96
C ARG A 18 12.21 -17.42 -37.52
N THR A 19 12.46 -17.22 -38.81
CA THR A 19 12.34 -15.87 -39.42
C THR A 19 10.94 -15.54 -39.92
N ASP A 20 9.98 -16.45 -39.77
CA ASP A 20 8.73 -16.41 -40.54
C ASP A 20 7.51 -16.10 -39.67
N THR A 21 7.69 -15.73 -38.41
CA THR A 21 6.58 -15.42 -37.51
C THR A 21 7.04 -14.42 -36.46
N PHE A 22 6.35 -13.28 -36.39
CA PHE A 22 6.46 -12.22 -35.38
C PHE A 22 5.99 -12.73 -34.00
N ASP A 23 6.58 -13.83 -33.52
CA ASP A 23 6.35 -14.31 -32.16
C ASP A 23 7.68 -14.33 -31.42
N LEU A 24 7.86 -13.26 -30.64
CA LEU A 24 9.01 -13.00 -29.79
C LEU A 24 9.03 -14.00 -28.64
N LYS A 25 9.55 -15.20 -28.90
CA LYS A 25 10.21 -16.01 -27.87
C LYS A 25 11.49 -16.61 -28.45
N PRO A 26 12.66 -16.01 -28.20
CA PRO A 26 13.90 -16.76 -28.33
C PRO A 26 13.83 -17.91 -27.32
N ALA A 27 13.64 -19.13 -27.81
CA ALA A 27 13.84 -20.32 -27.00
C ALA A 27 15.34 -20.42 -26.73
N LEU A 28 15.79 -19.89 -25.59
CA LEU A 28 17.14 -20.08 -25.08
C LEU A 28 17.28 -21.58 -24.74
N VAL A 29 17.82 -22.37 -25.67
CA VAL A 29 18.25 -23.74 -25.39
C VAL A 29 19.60 -23.66 -24.67
N VAL A 30 19.59 -23.82 -23.36
CA VAL A 30 20.80 -23.88 -22.52
C VAL A 30 21.28 -25.33 -22.44
N PRO A 31 22.48 -25.67 -22.92
CA PRO A 31 23.04 -27.00 -22.74
C PRO A 31 23.74 -27.04 -21.39
N ASN A 32 23.01 -27.39 -20.34
CA ASN A 32 23.45 -28.02 -19.07
C ASN A 32 22.39 -27.75 -17.99
N GLY A 33 22.14 -28.75 -17.15
CA GLY A 33 20.99 -28.86 -16.23
C GLY A 33 20.89 -27.85 -15.08
N ASP A 34 21.40 -26.64 -15.22
CA ASP A 34 21.19 -25.56 -14.27
C ASP A 34 19.81 -24.92 -14.54
N LYS A 35 18.85 -25.19 -13.66
CA LYS A 35 17.52 -24.57 -13.71
C LYS A 35 17.67 -23.06 -13.56
N ILE A 36 17.48 -22.31 -14.64
CA ILE A 36 17.29 -20.85 -14.55
C ILE A 36 15.98 -20.60 -13.83
N VAL A 37 16.06 -20.06 -12.61
CA VAL A 37 14.88 -19.60 -11.87
C VAL A 37 14.39 -18.32 -12.56
N SER A 38 13.36 -18.45 -13.39
CA SER A 38 12.67 -17.31 -13.98
C SER A 38 11.78 -16.67 -12.93
N LEU A 39 12.19 -15.51 -12.41
CA LEU A 39 11.34 -14.67 -11.55
C LEU A 39 10.39 -13.87 -12.44
N VAL A 40 9.09 -14.12 -12.31
CA VAL A 40 8.05 -13.31 -12.92
C VAL A 40 7.71 -12.18 -11.94
N LEU A 41 7.85 -10.93 -12.38
CA LEU A 41 7.47 -9.76 -11.58
C LEU A 41 6.00 -9.42 -11.83
N GLU A 42 5.21 -9.41 -10.76
CA GLU A 42 3.78 -9.06 -10.81
C GLU A 42 3.58 -7.59 -10.44
N CYS A 43 2.68 -6.91 -11.17
CA CYS A 43 2.24 -5.56 -10.81
C CYS A 43 1.10 -5.66 -9.80
N GLU A 44 1.40 -5.46 -8.52
CA GLU A 44 0.40 -5.44 -7.46
C GLU A 44 -0.07 -4.00 -7.18
N SER A 45 -1.37 -3.82 -7.00
CA SER A 45 -1.95 -2.55 -6.53
C SER A 45 -1.63 -2.34 -5.04
N PRO A 46 -1.44 -1.09 -4.58
CA PRO A 46 -1.24 -0.84 -3.16
C PRO A 46 -2.42 -1.35 -2.33
N PRO A 47 -2.20 -1.81 -1.09
CA PRO A 47 -3.23 -2.40 -0.23
C PRO A 47 -4.10 -1.29 0.37
N LEU A 48 -4.76 -0.51 -0.47
CA LEU A 48 -5.57 0.65 -0.10
C LEU A 48 -6.98 0.49 -0.64
N ARG A 49 -7.97 0.69 0.22
CA ARG A 49 -9.38 0.55 -0.13
C ARG A 49 -10.20 1.71 0.37
N LYS A 50 -11.02 2.28 -0.50
CA LYS A 50 -12.00 3.30 -0.12
C LYS A 50 -13.27 2.62 0.38
N ASP A 51 -13.77 3.02 1.54
CA ASP A 51 -15.04 2.53 2.08
C ASP A 51 -16.23 3.39 1.63
N ALA A 52 -17.44 3.01 2.05
CA ALA A 52 -18.68 3.70 1.68
C ALA A 52 -18.75 5.15 2.19
N THR A 53 -17.96 5.52 3.21
CA THR A 53 -17.86 6.88 3.73
C THR A 53 -16.84 7.72 2.96
N GLY A 54 -16.12 7.10 2.03
CA GLY A 54 -15.03 7.71 1.28
C GLY A 54 -13.68 7.70 2.00
N ALA A 55 -13.60 7.08 3.18
CA ALA A 55 -12.34 6.95 3.92
C ALA A 55 -11.49 5.82 3.34
N ILE A 56 -10.16 6.00 3.32
CA ILE A 56 -9.20 5.00 2.83
C ILE A 56 -8.70 4.15 3.98
N ARG A 57 -8.73 2.82 3.81
CA ARG A 57 -8.28 1.81 4.78
C ARG A 57 -7.14 0.97 4.21
N VAL A 58 -6.27 0.51 5.10
CA VAL A 58 -5.06 -0.26 4.77
C VAL A 58 -5.31 -1.77 4.87
N GLY A 59 -4.89 -2.50 3.85
CA GLY A 59 -5.00 -3.95 3.74
C GLY A 59 -6.43 -4.43 3.95
N ASN A 60 -6.58 -5.53 4.69
CA ASN A 60 -7.88 -6.02 5.14
C ASN A 60 -8.39 -5.38 6.44
N SER A 61 -7.65 -4.44 7.02
CA SER A 61 -7.93 -3.86 8.33
C SER A 61 -9.00 -2.76 8.27
N ARG A 62 -9.43 -2.34 9.47
CA ARG A 62 -10.20 -1.10 9.68
C ARG A 62 -9.31 0.11 9.96
N VAL A 63 -7.99 -0.01 9.87
CA VAL A 63 -7.08 1.10 10.14
C VAL A 63 -7.10 2.06 8.96
N LEU A 64 -7.27 3.33 9.27
CA LEU A 64 -7.28 4.42 8.30
C LEU A 64 -5.88 4.69 7.76
N LEU A 65 -5.80 5.09 6.49
CA LEU A 65 -4.55 5.52 5.85
C LEU A 65 -3.90 6.65 6.66
N GLU A 66 -4.70 7.61 7.10
CA GLU A 66 -4.33 8.78 7.91
C GLU A 66 -3.48 8.37 9.13
N LEU A 67 -3.86 7.28 9.81
CA LEU A 67 -3.18 6.83 11.03
C LEU A 67 -1.81 6.21 10.74
N VAL A 68 -1.68 5.52 9.62
CA VAL A 68 -0.40 4.93 9.18
C VAL A 68 0.54 6.02 8.73
N ILE A 69 0.07 6.97 7.92
CA ILE A 69 0.91 8.06 7.39
C ILE A 69 1.34 9.01 8.50
N ARG A 70 0.44 9.44 9.38
CA ARG A 70 0.81 10.28 10.54
C ARG A 70 1.80 9.56 11.45
N GLY A 71 1.57 8.29 11.75
CA GLY A 71 2.52 7.50 12.55
C GLY A 71 3.93 7.47 11.94
N PHE A 72 4.02 7.32 10.62
CA PHE A 72 5.31 7.36 9.91
C PHE A 72 5.94 8.77 9.91
N GLN A 73 5.14 9.82 9.67
CA GLN A 73 5.59 11.22 9.73
C GLN A 73 6.09 11.61 11.13
N ASP A 74 5.49 11.06 12.19
CA ASP A 74 5.92 11.20 13.59
C ASP A 74 7.21 10.41 13.91
N GLY A 75 7.80 9.74 12.92
CA GLY A 75 9.04 8.97 13.05
C GLY A 75 8.85 7.54 13.56
N ALA A 76 7.63 7.02 13.65
CA ALA A 76 7.42 5.62 14.00
C ALA A 76 7.86 4.69 12.86
N SER A 77 8.55 3.62 13.21
CA SER A 77 8.88 2.57 12.24
C SER A 77 7.63 1.79 11.81
N PRO A 78 7.64 1.14 10.63
CA PRO A 78 6.55 0.27 10.19
C PRO A 78 6.16 -0.80 11.22
N GLU A 79 7.14 -1.39 11.91
CA GLU A 79 6.94 -2.38 12.97
C GLU A 79 6.25 -1.75 14.18
N THR A 80 6.64 -0.53 14.56
CA THR A 80 6.00 0.23 15.64
C THR A 80 4.54 0.53 15.28
N ILE A 81 4.25 0.86 14.02
CA ILE A 81 2.88 1.11 13.54
C ILE A 81 2.04 -0.18 13.62
N VAL A 82 2.57 -1.33 13.19
CA VAL A 82 1.89 -2.63 13.34
C VAL A 82 1.69 -2.99 14.81
N GLN A 83 2.66 -2.70 15.68
CA GLN A 83 2.52 -2.93 17.12
C GLN A 83 1.36 -2.10 17.71
N ARG A 84 1.20 -0.85 17.27
CA ARG A 84 0.05 0.00 17.67
C ARG A 84 -1.27 -0.50 17.10
N TYR A 85 -1.25 -1.04 15.88
CA TYR A 85 -2.43 -1.52 15.17
C TYR A 85 -2.28 -2.97 14.72
N SER A 86 -2.43 -3.91 15.65
CA SER A 86 -2.15 -5.35 15.45
C SER A 86 -3.00 -6.06 14.38
N THR A 87 -4.00 -5.38 13.81
CA THR A 87 -4.78 -5.88 12.66
C THR A 87 -4.12 -5.61 11.31
N LEU A 88 -3.05 -4.82 11.27
CA LEU A 88 -2.25 -4.58 10.08
C LEU A 88 -1.25 -5.72 9.86
N SER A 89 -1.07 -6.10 8.60
CA SER A 89 0.10 -6.89 8.23
C SER A 89 1.31 -5.97 8.03
N LEU A 90 2.49 -6.48 8.36
CA LEU A 90 3.73 -5.71 8.19
C LEU A 90 4.00 -5.37 6.72
N SER A 91 3.73 -6.31 5.80
CA SER A 91 3.84 -6.08 4.36
C SER A 91 2.94 -4.94 3.89
N ASP A 92 1.68 -4.90 4.35
CA ASP A 92 0.75 -3.86 3.92
C ASP A 92 1.23 -2.46 4.37
N VAL A 93 1.81 -2.36 5.56
CA VAL A 93 2.36 -1.09 6.08
C VAL A 93 3.55 -0.64 5.23
N TYR A 94 4.49 -1.53 4.92
CA TYR A 94 5.61 -1.18 4.05
C TYR A 94 5.16 -0.75 2.66
N ILE A 95 4.25 -1.49 2.02
CA ILE A 95 3.75 -1.13 0.68
C ILE A 95 2.98 0.19 0.72
N THR A 96 2.19 0.42 1.78
CA THR A 96 1.45 1.67 1.97
C THR A 96 2.40 2.86 2.11
N ILE A 97 3.43 2.75 2.95
CA ILE A 97 4.43 3.81 3.14
C ILE A 97 5.21 4.02 1.83
N GLY A 98 5.62 2.95 1.15
CA GLY A 98 6.29 3.05 -0.15
C GLY A 98 5.42 3.70 -1.23
N TYR A 99 4.11 3.43 -1.21
CA TYR A 99 3.16 4.10 -2.09
C TYR A 99 3.04 5.59 -1.76
N TYR A 100 2.94 5.93 -0.47
CA TYR A 100 2.94 7.32 0.00
C TYR A 100 4.19 8.09 -0.41
N LEU A 101 5.38 7.52 -0.22
CA LEU A 101 6.63 8.17 -0.61
C LEU A 101 6.72 8.45 -2.12
N ARG A 102 6.02 7.67 -2.96
CA ARG A 102 5.95 7.89 -4.41
C ARG A 102 4.84 8.87 -4.84
N HIS A 103 3.80 9.04 -4.03
CA HIS A 103 2.59 9.82 -4.37
C HIS A 103 2.26 10.83 -3.28
N GLN A 104 3.26 11.47 -2.68
CA GLN A 104 3.09 12.33 -1.51
C GLN A 104 2.06 13.42 -1.76
N GLN A 105 2.14 14.13 -2.89
CA GLN A 105 1.23 15.24 -3.19
C GLN A 105 -0.25 14.82 -3.19
N GLU A 106 -0.57 13.70 -3.83
CA GLU A 106 -1.95 13.20 -3.92
C GLU A 106 -2.47 12.76 -2.55
N ILE A 107 -1.65 12.06 -1.77
CA ILE A 107 -2.04 11.59 -0.45
C ILE A 107 -2.17 12.76 0.52
N GLU A 108 -1.24 13.71 0.53
CA GLU A 108 -1.33 14.90 1.37
C GLU A 108 -2.58 15.74 1.05
N SER A 109 -2.95 15.86 -0.24
CA SER A 109 -4.22 16.50 -0.62
C SER A 109 -5.41 15.79 0.02
N TYR A 110 -5.47 14.46 -0.07
CA TYR A 110 -6.50 13.66 0.59
C TYR A 110 -6.51 13.85 2.12
N LEU A 111 -5.33 13.82 2.77
CA LEU A 111 -5.22 13.99 4.22
C LEU A 111 -5.73 15.37 4.66
N ASN A 112 -5.39 16.42 3.91
CA ASN A 112 -5.84 17.79 4.19
C ASN A 112 -7.37 17.94 4.04
N GLU A 113 -7.96 17.39 2.98
CA GLU A 113 -9.41 17.40 2.80
C GLU A 113 -10.14 16.70 3.95
N ARG A 114 -9.58 15.59 4.44
CA ARG A 114 -10.13 14.82 5.57
C ARG A 114 -10.04 15.59 6.88
N GLU A 115 -8.94 16.28 7.11
CA GLU A 115 -8.76 17.15 8.28
C GLU A 115 -9.78 18.30 8.29
N GLN A 116 -9.95 18.98 7.15
CA GLN A 116 -10.94 20.05 7.01
C GLN A 116 -12.37 19.56 7.25
N LEU A 117 -12.70 18.36 6.74
CA LEU A 117 -14.00 17.76 6.99
C LEU A 117 -14.20 17.46 8.48
N ALA A 118 -13.20 16.87 9.14
CA ALA A 118 -13.25 16.56 10.57
C ALA A 118 -13.42 17.83 11.42
N GLU A 119 -12.68 18.88 11.11
CA GLU A 119 -12.75 20.18 11.78
C GLU A 119 -14.13 20.83 11.60
N SER A 120 -14.67 20.82 10.37
CA SER A 120 -16.01 21.36 10.09
C SER A 120 -17.12 20.64 10.85
N VAL A 121 -16.98 19.32 11.02
CA VAL A 121 -17.89 18.51 11.83
C VAL A 121 -17.72 18.90 13.30
N HIS A 122 -16.49 18.98 13.79
CA HIS A 122 -16.22 19.31 15.19
C HIS A 122 -16.80 20.68 15.59
N GLN A 123 -16.63 21.71 14.75
CA GLN A 123 -17.19 23.04 14.97
C GLN A 123 -18.72 23.00 15.10
N ARG A 124 -19.41 22.28 14.20
CA ARG A 124 -20.88 22.13 14.26
C ARG A 124 -21.36 21.42 15.52
N PHE A 125 -20.59 20.45 16.04
CA PHE A 125 -20.98 19.70 17.23
C PHE A 125 -20.62 20.41 18.54
N SER A 126 -19.53 21.18 18.58
CA SER A 126 -19.15 21.98 19.76
C SER A 126 -20.17 23.06 20.11
N GLU A 127 -20.96 23.53 19.14
CA GLU A 127 -22.08 24.45 19.37
C GLU A 127 -23.33 23.77 19.97
N ILE A 128 -23.42 22.44 19.88
CA ILE A 128 -24.63 21.67 20.20
C ILE A 128 -24.43 20.80 21.47
N GLN A 129 -23.20 20.37 21.77
CA GLN A 129 -22.95 19.35 22.77
C GLN A 129 -22.69 19.93 24.17
N PRO A 130 -23.41 19.49 25.22
CA PRO A 130 -23.12 19.89 26.59
C PRO A 130 -21.71 19.44 27.00
N ASP A 131 -21.04 20.27 27.81
CA ASP A 131 -19.69 20.01 28.30
C ASP A 131 -19.61 18.60 28.91
N LEU A 132 -18.89 17.70 28.24
CA LEU A 132 -18.69 16.31 28.66
C LEU A 132 -18.00 16.23 30.02
N SER A 133 -17.30 17.28 30.45
CA SER A 133 -16.74 17.39 31.79
C SER A 133 -17.85 17.35 32.87
N LEU A 134 -19.03 17.91 32.60
CA LEU A 134 -20.17 17.88 33.51
C LEU A 134 -20.77 16.47 33.61
N ILE A 135 -20.87 15.77 32.48
CA ILE A 135 -21.34 14.38 32.46
C ILE A 135 -20.37 13.47 33.23
N ARG A 136 -19.06 13.63 33.01
CA ARG A 136 -18.03 12.89 33.75
C ARG A 136 -18.09 13.17 35.25
N SER A 137 -18.23 14.44 35.63
CA SER A 137 -18.35 14.87 37.03
C SER A 137 -19.57 14.25 37.70
N ARG A 138 -20.72 14.23 36.99
CA ARG A 138 -21.96 13.63 37.46
C ARG A 138 -21.85 12.11 37.63
N LEU A 139 -21.13 11.43 36.74
CA LEU A 139 -20.93 9.98 36.82
C LEU A 139 -19.99 9.61 37.99
N LEU A 140 -18.91 10.38 38.19
CA LEU A 140 -17.99 10.19 39.31
C LEU A 140 -18.66 10.43 40.67
N ALA A 141 -19.50 11.47 40.78
CA ALA A 141 -20.26 11.74 42.00
C ALA A 141 -21.25 10.63 42.37
N GLN A 142 -21.74 9.86 41.38
CA GLN A 142 -22.63 8.71 41.60
C GLN A 142 -21.89 7.41 41.93
N GLN A 143 -20.57 7.34 41.75
CA GLN A 143 -19.76 6.15 42.01
C GLN A 143 -19.10 6.13 43.39
N THR A 144 -19.21 7.22 44.16
CA THR A 144 -18.74 7.26 45.56
C THR A 144 -19.84 6.72 46.48
N PRO A 145 -19.60 5.62 47.23
CA PRO A 145 -20.56 5.07 48.18
C PRO A 145 -20.73 5.94 49.43
#